data_AF-A0A7X6UN22-F1
#
_entry.id   AF-A0A7X6UN22-F1
#
_cell.length_a   1.000
_cell.length_b   1.000
_cell.length_c   1.000
_cell.angle_alpha   90.00
_cell.angle_beta   90.00
_cell.angle_gamma   90.00
#
_symmetry.space_group_name_H-M   'P 1'
#
loop_
_entity.id
_entity.type
_entity.pdbx_description
1 polymer ?
#
loop_
_entity_poly.entity_id
_entity_poly.type
_entity_poly.pdbx_seq_one_letter_code
_entity_poly.pdbx_strand_id
1 'polypeptide(L)'
;MKHISVFIFLIVCLFGIMSYGQTNFYEQVSRLWFDGDKGDVLAIANTRLRADTNDIAGLILKMEYEIEYLKLQTATNTMVRVLEQGASVESESFSAFFPTLERSVRHLLTMIPLYPTNELATDMEKAKVSGKPLSFGLAIKALQDDGYFDE
;
A
#
# COMPACT_ATOMS: atom_id res chain seq x y z
N MET A 1 46.40 -6.06 -39.29
CA MET A 1 45.22 -6.85 -38.81
C MET A 1 44.76 -6.25 -37.50
N LYS A 2 43.49 -5.85 -37.44
CA LYS A 2 42.85 -5.25 -36.26
C LYS A 2 42.48 -6.37 -35.28
N HIS A 3 42.89 -6.25 -34.03
CA HIS A 3 42.18 -6.88 -32.91
C HIS A 3 41.90 -5.80 -31.86
N ILE A 4 40.67 -5.28 -31.95
CA ILE A 4 39.93 -4.63 -30.88
C ILE A 4 39.50 -5.74 -29.92
N SER A 5 39.64 -5.53 -28.61
CA SER A 5 38.71 -5.94 -27.53
C SER A 5 39.47 -6.10 -26.22
N VAL A 6 38.96 -5.80 -25.02
CA VAL A 6 37.80 -5.06 -24.51
C VAL A 6 38.21 -4.76 -23.07
N PHE A 7 38.05 -3.51 -22.63
CA PHE A 7 38.30 -3.07 -21.26
C PHE A 7 37.12 -3.57 -20.40
N ILE A 8 37.32 -4.56 -19.53
CA ILE A 8 36.30 -4.95 -18.53
C ILE A 8 36.66 -4.26 -17.22
N PHE A 9 35.99 -3.14 -16.99
CA PHE A 9 36.03 -2.41 -15.72
C PHE A 9 35.05 -3.11 -14.76
N LEU A 10 35.58 -3.95 -13.87
CA LEU A 10 34.78 -4.64 -12.86
C LEU A 10 34.53 -3.66 -11.69
N ILE A 11 33.42 -2.93 -11.75
CA ILE A 11 32.96 -2.09 -10.64
C ILE A 11 32.42 -3.04 -9.56
N VAL A 12 33.21 -3.21 -8.51
CA VAL A 12 32.78 -3.78 -7.23
C VAL A 12 31.86 -2.74 -6.58
N CYS A 13 30.56 -2.81 -6.87
CA CYS A 13 29.57 -2.14 -6.03
C CYS A 13 29.43 -2.93 -4.74
N LEU A 14 30.17 -2.47 -3.73
CA LEU A 14 29.93 -2.69 -2.32
C LEU A 14 28.50 -2.22 -1.97
N PHE A 15 27.50 -3.05 -2.21
CA PHE A 15 26.29 -3.00 -1.39
C PHE A 15 26.61 -3.76 -0.11
N GLY A 16 26.99 -3.00 0.92
CA GLY A 16 27.13 -3.49 2.26
C GLY A 16 25.86 -4.25 2.66
N ILE A 17 26.07 -5.49 3.08
CA ILE A 17 25.08 -6.31 3.76
C ILE A 17 24.79 -5.61 5.09
N MET A 18 23.78 -4.75 5.11
CA MET A 18 23.08 -4.47 6.35
C MET A 18 21.96 -5.49 6.45
N SER A 19 22.22 -6.55 7.21
CA SER A 19 21.14 -7.34 7.81
C SER A 19 20.47 -6.45 8.85
N TYR A 20 19.60 -5.55 8.37
CA TYR A 20 18.55 -5.00 9.21
C TYR A 20 17.65 -6.19 9.58
N GLY A 21 17.33 -6.34 10.87
CA GLY A 21 16.27 -7.27 11.27
C GLY A 21 15.07 -7.00 10.37
N GLN A 22 14.55 -8.04 9.72
CA GLN A 22 13.42 -7.93 8.80
C GLN A 22 12.26 -7.30 9.57
N THR A 23 12.06 -5.99 9.43
CA THR A 23 10.80 -5.35 9.79
C THR A 23 9.75 -6.07 8.93
N ASN A 24 8.78 -6.74 9.56
CA ASN A 24 7.73 -7.40 8.79
C ASN A 24 6.98 -6.34 7.96
N PHE A 25 6.41 -6.74 6.81
CA PHE A 25 5.88 -5.78 5.84
C PHE A 25 4.84 -4.85 6.47
N TYR A 26 3.97 -5.40 7.32
CA TYR A 26 2.98 -4.66 8.11
C TYR A 26 3.61 -3.56 8.98
N GLU A 27 4.63 -3.89 9.79
CA GLU A 27 5.32 -2.92 10.65
C GLU A 27 6.00 -1.84 9.83
N GLN A 28 6.63 -2.20 8.70
CA GLN A 28 7.28 -1.24 7.81
C GLN A 28 6.28 -0.19 7.31
N VAL A 29 5.18 -0.62 6.68
CA VAL A 29 4.21 0.32 6.11
C VAL A 29 3.43 1.07 7.18
N SER A 30 3.16 0.45 8.33
CA SER A 30 2.50 1.11 9.46
C SER A 30 3.38 2.19 10.07
N ARG A 31 4.68 1.94 10.19
CA ARG A 31 5.64 2.93 10.68
C ARG A 31 5.79 4.10 9.72
N LEU A 32 5.99 3.85 8.43
CA LEU A 32 6.06 4.92 7.42
C LEU A 32 4.79 5.79 7.46
N TRP A 33 3.62 5.16 7.56
CA TRP A 33 2.35 5.88 7.67
C TRP A 33 2.28 6.74 8.94
N PHE A 34 2.66 6.17 10.09
CA PHE A 34 2.66 6.84 11.38
C PHE A 34 3.66 8.00 11.42
N ASP A 35 4.85 7.83 10.85
CA ASP A 35 5.90 8.86 10.81
C ASP A 35 5.52 10.02 9.86
N GLY A 36 4.52 9.84 9.01
CA GLY A 36 4.02 10.84 8.06
C GLY A 36 4.51 10.64 6.63
N ASP A 37 5.33 9.61 6.39
CA ASP A 37 5.90 9.23 5.09
C ASP A 37 4.89 8.48 4.20
N LYS A 38 3.66 9.00 4.12
CA LYS A 38 2.54 8.37 3.38
C LYS A 38 2.82 8.27 1.89
N GLY A 39 3.64 9.19 1.34
CA GLY A 39 4.13 9.12 -0.03
C GLY A 39 4.96 7.86 -0.31
N ASP A 40 5.75 7.40 0.66
CA ASP A 40 6.56 6.19 0.53
C ASP A 40 5.68 4.93 0.59
N VAL A 41 4.62 4.96 1.42
CA VAL A 41 3.60 3.89 1.41
C VAL A 41 2.93 3.78 0.03
N LEU A 42 2.58 4.91 -0.59
CA LEU A 42 2.07 4.91 -1.97
C LEU A 42 3.10 4.41 -2.99
N ALA A 43 4.38 4.72 -2.82
CA ALA A 43 5.45 4.23 -3.69
C ALA A 43 5.60 2.70 -3.60
N ILE A 44 5.51 2.14 -2.40
CA ILE A 44 5.45 0.70 -2.15
C ILE A 44 4.23 0.10 -2.86
N ALA A 45 3.04 0.67 -2.65
CA ALA A 45 1.81 0.22 -3.28
C ALA A 45 1.92 0.18 -4.81
N ASN A 46 2.41 1.26 -5.42
CA ASN A 46 2.59 1.35 -6.87
C ASN A 46 3.66 0.39 -7.40
N THR A 47 4.67 0.05 -6.60
CA THR A 47 5.68 -0.95 -6.99
C THR A 47 5.06 -2.34 -7.06
N ARG A 48 4.28 -2.73 -6.05
CA ARG A 48 3.52 -3.99 -6.06
C ARG A 48 2.54 -4.04 -7.23
N LEU A 49 1.74 -2.98 -7.41
CA LEU A 49 0.75 -2.87 -8.49
C LEU A 49 1.35 -2.86 -9.90
N ARG A 50 2.65 -2.56 -10.03
CA ARG A 50 3.36 -2.67 -11.32
C ARG A 50 3.75 -4.11 -11.62
N ALA A 51 4.09 -4.89 -10.59
CA ALA A 51 4.43 -6.30 -10.72
C ALA A 51 3.17 -7.15 -10.95
N ASP A 52 2.12 -6.90 -10.17
CA ASP A 52 0.80 -7.48 -10.35
C ASP A 52 -0.26 -6.40 -10.13
N THR A 53 -1.01 -6.09 -11.18
CA THR A 53 -2.04 -5.05 -11.10
C THR A 53 -3.13 -5.37 -10.09
N ASN A 54 -3.34 -6.65 -9.77
CA ASN A 54 -4.35 -7.14 -8.84
C ASN A 54 -3.80 -7.44 -7.43
N ASP A 55 -2.54 -7.09 -7.15
CA ASP A 55 -1.94 -7.28 -5.83
C ASP A 55 -2.78 -6.61 -4.74
N ILE A 56 -3.40 -7.43 -3.88
CA ILE A 56 -4.39 -6.96 -2.90
C ILE A 56 -3.76 -6.05 -1.84
N ALA A 57 -2.51 -6.31 -1.44
CA ALA A 57 -1.79 -5.44 -0.51
C ALA A 57 -1.53 -4.06 -1.14
N GLY A 58 -1.10 -4.03 -2.39
CA GLY A 58 -0.91 -2.82 -3.18
C GLY A 58 -2.20 -2.03 -3.37
N LEU A 59 -3.32 -2.72 -3.62
CA LEU A 59 -4.64 -2.09 -3.72
C LEU A 59 -5.08 -1.47 -2.39
N ILE A 60 -4.91 -2.16 -1.26
CA ILE A 60 -5.26 -1.66 0.07
C ILE A 60 -4.42 -0.43 0.44
N LEU A 61 -3.09 -0.50 0.25
CA LEU A 61 -2.19 0.62 0.57
C LEU A 61 -2.43 1.84 -0.33
N LYS A 62 -2.76 1.62 -1.61
CA LYS A 62 -3.14 2.70 -2.51
C LYS A 62 -4.48 3.33 -2.11
N MET A 63 -5.47 2.51 -1.76
CA MET A 63 -6.77 2.97 -1.28
C MET A 63 -6.62 3.84 -0.03
N GLU A 64 -5.80 3.42 0.93
CA GLU A 64 -5.47 4.20 2.14
C GLU A 64 -4.97 5.59 1.81
N TYR A 65 -3.96 5.67 0.96
CA TYR A 65 -3.42 6.95 0.52
C TYR A 65 -4.50 7.82 -0.16
N GLU A 66 -5.29 7.23 -1.05
CA GLU A 66 -6.31 7.96 -1.80
C GLU A 66 -7.43 8.49 -0.91
N ILE A 67 -7.82 7.74 0.14
CA ILE A 67 -8.77 8.20 1.16
C ILE A 67 -8.17 9.33 1.98
N GLU A 68 -6.96 9.16 2.51
CA GLU A 68 -6.32 10.14 3.40
C GLU A 68 -6.12 11.49 2.69
N TYR A 69 -5.78 11.48 1.41
CA TYR A 69 -5.62 12.70 0.58
C TYR A 69 -6.88 13.09 -0.20
N LEU A 70 -8.04 12.53 0.16
CA LEU A 70 -9.35 12.85 -0.43
C LEU A 70 -9.35 12.84 -1.96
N LYS A 71 -8.64 11.89 -2.57
CA LYS A 71 -8.65 11.65 -4.01
C LYS A 71 -9.90 10.87 -4.41
N LEU A 72 -11.07 11.42 -4.12
CA LEU A 72 -12.36 10.70 -4.07
C LEU A 72 -12.67 9.89 -5.34
N GLN A 73 -12.39 10.45 -6.52
CA GLN A 73 -12.65 9.78 -7.80
C GLN A 73 -11.76 8.55 -8.00
N THR A 74 -10.47 8.65 -7.72
CA THR A 74 -9.56 7.50 -7.87
C THR A 74 -9.75 6.51 -6.73
N ALA A 75 -10.02 7.00 -5.51
CA ALA A 75 -10.33 6.18 -4.34
C ALA A 75 -11.51 5.23 -4.61
N THR A 76 -12.59 5.73 -5.22
CA THR A 76 -13.77 4.92 -5.57
C THR A 76 -13.41 3.75 -6.49
N ASN A 77 -12.59 3.99 -7.51
CA ASN A 77 -12.13 2.93 -8.41
C ASN A 77 -11.25 1.91 -7.68
N THR A 78 -10.32 2.36 -6.85
CA THR A 78 -9.45 1.47 -6.07
C THR A 78 -10.26 0.65 -5.05
N MET A 79 -11.25 1.26 -4.39
CA MET A 79 -12.18 0.57 -3.47
C MET A 79 -12.92 -0.58 -4.13
N VAL A 80 -13.47 -0.38 -5.34
CA VAL A 80 -14.14 -1.45 -6.09
C VAL A 80 -13.18 -2.61 -6.34
N ARG A 81 -11.93 -2.31 -6.73
CA ARG A 81 -10.92 -3.33 -6.96
C ARG A 81 -10.50 -4.06 -5.69
N VAL A 82 -10.42 -3.37 -4.54
CA VAL A 82 -10.19 -4.00 -3.23
C VAL A 82 -11.30 -4.99 -2.90
N LEU A 83 -12.56 -4.65 -3.18
CA LEU A 83 -13.69 -5.57 -2.96
C LEU A 83 -13.62 -6.79 -3.88
N GLU A 84 -13.32 -6.58 -5.17
CA GLU A 84 -13.23 -7.66 -6.17
C GLU A 84 -12.07 -8.61 -5.87
N GLN A 85 -10.86 -8.08 -5.67
CA GLN A 85 -9.68 -8.91 -5.45
C GLN A 85 -9.69 -9.51 -4.05
N GLY A 86 -10.12 -8.76 -3.03
CA GLY A 86 -10.18 -9.27 -1.66
C GLY A 86 -11.17 -10.43 -1.50
N ALA A 87 -12.27 -10.45 -2.26
CA ALA A 87 -13.21 -11.57 -2.27
C ALA A 87 -12.63 -12.86 -2.89
N SER A 88 -11.54 -12.76 -3.66
CA SER A 88 -10.87 -13.91 -4.30
C SER A 88 -9.69 -14.47 -3.50
N VAL A 89 -9.32 -13.83 -2.39
CA VAL A 89 -8.25 -14.31 -1.50
C VAL A 89 -8.84 -15.36 -0.55
N GLU A 90 -8.31 -16.57 -0.61
CA GLU A 90 -8.78 -17.75 0.15
C GLU A 90 -7.91 -18.08 1.38
N SER A 91 -6.90 -17.26 1.69
CA SER A 91 -6.00 -17.49 2.81
C SER A 91 -6.69 -17.23 4.16
N GLU A 92 -6.35 -18.04 5.17
CA GLU A 92 -7.13 -18.17 6.41
C GLU A 92 -7.35 -16.84 7.13
N SER A 93 -6.26 -16.12 7.43
CA SER A 93 -6.31 -14.89 8.23
C SER A 93 -6.99 -13.76 7.47
N PHE A 94 -6.67 -13.59 6.19
CA PHE A 94 -7.25 -12.54 5.37
C PHE A 94 -8.73 -12.79 5.08
N SER A 95 -9.14 -14.00 4.68
CA SER A 95 -10.55 -14.32 4.45
C SER A 95 -11.38 -14.14 5.72
N ALA A 96 -10.84 -14.44 6.90
CA ALA A 96 -11.51 -14.18 8.17
C ALA A 96 -11.69 -12.68 8.47
N PHE A 97 -10.72 -11.84 8.09
CA PHE A 97 -10.77 -10.40 8.29
C PHE A 97 -11.59 -9.66 7.21
N PHE A 98 -11.60 -10.17 5.98
CA PHE A 98 -12.15 -9.50 4.80
C PHE A 98 -13.58 -8.95 4.97
N PRO A 99 -14.54 -9.64 5.63
CA PRO A 99 -15.87 -9.08 5.88
C PRO A 99 -15.88 -7.73 6.63
N THR A 100 -14.87 -7.48 7.46
CA THR A 100 -14.71 -6.20 8.16
C THR A 100 -14.19 -5.11 7.22
N LEU A 101 -13.17 -5.42 6.42
CA LEU A 101 -12.68 -4.52 5.37
C LEU A 101 -13.79 -4.18 4.38
N GLU A 102 -14.51 -5.18 3.88
CA GLU A 102 -15.62 -5.04 2.94
C GLU A 102 -16.69 -4.09 3.48
N ARG A 103 -17.13 -4.28 4.73
CA ARG A 103 -18.14 -3.42 5.35
C ARG A 103 -17.70 -1.95 5.40
N SER A 104 -16.46 -1.71 5.81
CA SER A 104 -15.89 -0.36 5.88
C SER A 104 -15.77 0.29 4.50
N VAL A 105 -15.28 -0.46 3.50
CA VAL A 105 -15.15 0.03 2.12
C VAL A 105 -16.52 0.33 1.52
N ARG A 106 -17.51 -0.56 1.70
CA ARG A 106 -18.89 -0.33 1.24
C ARG A 106 -19.50 0.90 1.92
N HIS A 107 -19.27 1.09 3.21
CA HIS A 107 -19.73 2.29 3.90
C HIS A 107 -19.08 3.56 3.31
N LEU A 108 -17.76 3.57 3.11
CA LEU A 108 -17.08 4.71 2.49
C LEU A 108 -17.61 5.04 1.10
N LEU A 109 -17.88 4.03 0.27
CA LEU A 109 -18.49 4.20 -1.05
C LEU A 109 -19.86 4.90 -0.97
N THR A 110 -20.65 4.67 0.09
CA THR A 110 -21.91 5.40 0.31
C THR A 110 -21.73 6.82 0.82
N MET A 111 -20.62 7.11 1.50
CA MET A 111 -20.34 8.41 2.11
C MET A 111 -19.63 9.37 1.15
N ILE A 112 -18.79 8.88 0.23
CA ILE A 112 -18.05 9.72 -0.73
C ILE A 112 -18.95 10.70 -1.51
N PRO A 113 -20.12 10.30 -2.05
CA PRO A 113 -21.01 11.23 -2.76
C PRO A 113 -21.58 12.34 -1.88
N LEU A 114 -21.55 12.17 -0.55
CA LEU A 114 -22.06 13.11 0.44
C LEU A 114 -20.97 14.06 0.97
N TYR A 115 -19.73 13.93 0.51
CA TYR A 115 -18.61 14.71 1.05
C TYR A 115 -18.76 16.21 0.69
N PRO A 116 -18.67 17.14 1.67
CA PRO A 116 -18.76 18.57 1.41
C PRO A 116 -17.54 19.07 0.63
N THR A 117 -17.74 19.44 -0.64
CA THR A 117 -16.64 19.80 -1.54
C THR A 117 -15.91 21.08 -1.14
N ASN A 118 -16.57 21.96 -0.39
CA ASN A 118 -15.98 23.19 0.16
C ASN A 118 -14.97 22.93 1.28
N GLU A 119 -14.94 21.72 1.86
CA GLU A 119 -14.02 21.35 2.94
C GLU A 119 -12.79 20.58 2.45
N LEU A 120 -12.81 20.11 1.19
CA LEU A 120 -11.76 19.26 0.60
C LEU A 120 -10.35 19.80 0.82
N ALA A 121 -10.11 21.08 0.49
CA ALA A 121 -8.78 21.67 0.59
C ALA A 121 -8.27 21.69 2.05
N THR A 122 -9.13 22.04 3.01
CA THR A 122 -8.79 22.07 4.43
C THR A 122 -8.57 20.67 4.99
N ASP A 123 -9.40 19.72 4.58
CA ASP A 123 -9.30 18.35 5.09
C ASP A 123 -8.11 17.59 4.48
N MET A 124 -7.73 17.88 3.23
CA MET A 124 -6.49 17.37 2.64
C MET A 124 -5.25 17.79 3.42
N GLU A 125 -5.26 18.93 4.12
CA GLU A 125 -4.13 19.33 4.98
C GLU A 125 -4.01 18.40 6.20
N LYS A 126 -5.12 17.81 6.68
CA LYS A 126 -5.08 16.81 7.75
C LYS A 126 -4.33 15.55 7.32
N ALA A 127 -4.18 15.30 6.02
CA ALA A 127 -3.38 14.20 5.48
C ALA A 127 -1.89 14.31 5.84
N LYS A 128 -1.40 15.53 6.10
CA LYS A 128 0.02 15.78 6.40
C LYS A 128 0.40 15.53 7.86
N VAL A 129 -0.60 15.25 8.70
CA VAL A 129 -0.39 15.00 10.14
C VAL A 129 0.17 13.60 10.34
N SER A 130 1.30 13.51 11.03
CA SER A 130 1.91 12.28 11.54
C SER A 130 1.21 11.82 12.83
N GLY A 131 1.56 10.62 13.31
CA GLY A 131 0.96 9.99 14.49
C GLY A 131 -0.38 9.32 14.25
N LYS A 132 -0.82 9.23 12.98
CA LYS A 132 -2.05 8.51 12.62
C LYS A 132 -1.73 7.04 12.36
N PRO A 133 -2.53 6.09 12.86
CA PRO A 133 -2.39 4.69 12.45
C PRO A 133 -2.87 4.48 11.00
N LEU A 134 -2.40 3.39 10.39
CA LEU A 134 -2.92 2.90 9.11
C LEU A 134 -4.29 2.24 9.34
N SER A 135 -5.36 2.82 8.81
CA SER A 135 -6.76 2.46 9.12
C SER A 135 -7.10 0.98 8.84
N PHE A 136 -6.62 0.48 7.71
CA PHE A 136 -6.74 -0.87 7.18
C PHE A 136 -5.45 -1.67 7.36
N GLY A 137 -4.57 -1.23 8.27
CA GLY A 137 -3.32 -1.95 8.57
C GLY A 137 -3.55 -3.39 9.04
N LEU A 138 -4.68 -3.68 9.70
CA LEU A 138 -5.03 -5.05 10.08
C LEU A 138 -5.28 -5.98 8.88
N ALA A 139 -5.75 -5.46 7.73
CA ALA A 139 -5.85 -6.25 6.51
C ALA A 139 -4.46 -6.62 5.97
N ILE A 140 -3.50 -5.69 6.04
CA ILE A 140 -2.10 -5.94 5.69
C ILE A 140 -1.48 -6.95 6.66
N LYS A 141 -1.77 -6.81 7.96
CA LYS A 141 -1.32 -7.79 8.96
C LYS A 141 -1.89 -9.19 8.67
N ALA A 142 -3.16 -9.30 8.33
CA ALA A 142 -3.76 -10.58 7.99
C ALA A 142 -3.08 -11.24 6.78
N LEU A 143 -2.75 -10.47 5.73
CA LEU A 143 -1.95 -10.96 4.61
C LEU A 143 -0.54 -11.41 5.06
N GLN A 144 0.10 -10.66 5.96
CA GLN A 144 1.40 -11.04 6.52
C GLN A 144 1.33 -12.34 7.33
N ASP A 145 0.27 -12.51 8.14
CA ASP A 145 0.06 -13.72 8.94
C ASP A 145 -0.17 -14.96 8.05
N ASP A 146 -0.71 -14.74 6.84
CA ASP A 146 -0.87 -15.77 5.80
C ASP A 146 0.41 -16.04 4.97
N GLY A 147 1.52 -15.35 5.26
CA GLY A 147 2.79 -15.50 4.53
C GLY A 147 2.81 -14.82 3.15
N TYR A 148 1.89 -13.90 2.86
CA TYR A 148 1.75 -13.26 1.54
C TYR A 148 2.98 -12.45 1.08
N PHE A 149 3.90 -12.14 1.99
CA PHE A 149 5.10 -11.34 1.74
C PHE A 149 6.41 -12.11 1.89
N ASP A 150 6.33 -13.41 2.18
CA ASP A 150 7.48 -14.27 2.42
C ASP A 150 7.96 -14.83 1.07
N GLU A 151 8.83 -14.08 0.39
CA GLU A 151 9.69 -14.60 -0.69
C GLU A 151 11.08 -15.00 -0.14
#